data_AF-A0A1Y1VFM2-F1
#
_entry.id   AF-A0A1Y1VFM2-F1
#
_cell.length_a   1.000
_cell.length_b   1.000
_cell.length_c   1.000
_cell.angle_alpha   90.00
_cell.angle_beta   90.00
_cell.angle_gamma   90.00
#
_symmetry.space_group_name_H-M   'P 1'
#
loop_
_entity.id
_entity.type
_entity.pdbx_description
1 polymer ?
#
loop_
_entity_poly.entity_id
_entity_poly.type
_entity_poly.pdbx_seq_one_letter_code
_entity_poly.pdbx_strand_id
1 'polypeptide(L)'
;MKKNKSILSISLGEYFSVERDAETINFIKENFENLNAKGIVVITSSGNNANNIITEYKNEKYIRLPCALDSVICVGSIDNYGYYSDPYLTLGAAMDMKYMNPNNYSRAPFSNYGEKVNILAPGLRRYDP
;
A
#
# COMPACT_ATOMS: atom_id res chain seq x y z
N MET A 1 -18.07 2.02 -18.71
CA MET A 1 -17.33 3.01 -17.89
C MET A 1 -17.08 4.26 -18.69
N LYS A 2 -17.23 5.46 -18.12
CA LYS A 2 -16.84 6.70 -18.81
C LYS A 2 -15.31 6.82 -18.77
N LYS A 3 -14.68 7.06 -19.93
CA LYS A 3 -13.25 7.35 -20.02
C LYS A 3 -12.90 8.51 -19.06
N ASN A 4 -11.81 8.39 -18.32
CA ASN A 4 -11.30 9.40 -17.38
C ASN A 4 -12.23 9.73 -16.19
N LYS A 5 -13.11 8.80 -15.77
CA LYS A 5 -13.99 8.99 -14.59
C LYS A 5 -14.04 7.80 -13.64
N SER A 6 -13.11 6.85 -13.76
CA SER A 6 -13.09 5.64 -12.93
C SER A 6 -11.83 5.59 -12.07
N ILE A 7 -12.03 5.36 -10.78
CA ILE A 7 -10.97 4.99 -9.85
C ILE A 7 -11.20 3.53 -9.47
N LEU A 8 -10.18 2.70 -9.59
CA LEU A 8 -10.18 1.32 -9.14
C LEU A 8 -9.29 1.20 -7.91
N SER A 9 -9.87 0.83 -6.77
CA SER A 9 -9.12 0.57 -5.54
C SER A 9 -8.93 -0.92 -5.34
N ILE A 10 -7.68 -1.35 -5.13
CA ILE A 10 -7.29 -2.75 -4.94
C ILE A 10 -6.45 -2.84 -3.66
N SER A 11 -7.08 -3.25 -2.56
CA SER A 11 -6.41 -3.41 -1.26
C SER A 11 -5.91 -4.84 -1.03
N LEU A 12 -5.22 -5.39 -2.02
CA LEU A 12 -4.58 -6.70 -1.96
C LEU A 12 -3.28 -6.68 -2.76
N GLY A 13 -2.38 -7.60 -2.45
CA GLY A 13 -1.14 -7.77 -3.19
C GLY A 13 -0.23 -8.82 -2.58
N GLU A 14 0.78 -9.25 -3.33
CA GLU A 14 1.76 -10.26 -2.92
C GLU A 14 3.16 -9.92 -3.48
N TYR A 15 4.21 -10.48 -2.87
CA TYR A 15 5.56 -10.46 -3.38
C TYR A 15 5.78 -11.55 -4.44
N PHE A 16 6.29 -11.14 -5.59
CA PHE A 16 6.64 -12.04 -6.69
C PHE A 16 8.14 -11.98 -6.94
N SER A 17 8.77 -13.13 -7.17
CA SER A 17 10.16 -13.21 -7.63
C SER A 17 10.22 -12.71 -9.08
N VAL A 18 11.09 -11.74 -9.33
CA VAL A 18 11.26 -11.15 -10.67
C VAL A 18 11.68 -12.20 -11.69
N GLU A 19 12.49 -13.16 -11.26
CA GLU A 19 13.04 -14.21 -12.11
C GLU A 19 12.05 -15.37 -12.31
N ARG A 20 11.45 -15.88 -11.22
CA ARG A 20 10.59 -17.08 -11.30
C ARG A 20 9.17 -16.76 -11.77
N ASP A 21 8.66 -15.57 -11.45
CA ASP A 21 7.28 -15.19 -11.71
C ASP A 21 7.17 -14.18 -12.88
N ALA A 22 8.18 -14.10 -13.75
CA ALA A 22 8.28 -13.11 -14.82
C ALA A 22 7.03 -13.05 -15.73
N GLU A 23 6.47 -14.20 -16.10
CA GLU A 23 5.26 -14.28 -16.92
C GLU A 23 4.05 -13.67 -16.19
N THR A 24 3.83 -14.05 -14.93
CA THR A 24 2.77 -13.51 -14.07
C THR A 24 2.93 -12.00 -13.87
N ILE A 25 4.16 -11.55 -13.62
CA ILE A 25 4.48 -10.12 -13.47
C ILE A 25 4.13 -9.36 -14.75
N ASN A 26 4.53 -9.86 -15.92
CA ASN A 26 4.22 -9.23 -17.21
C ASN A 26 2.71 -9.20 -17.47
N PHE A 27 2.00 -10.30 -17.21
CA PHE A 27 0.55 -10.35 -17.33
C PHE A 27 -0.13 -9.28 -16.45
N ILE A 28 0.25 -9.18 -15.17
CA ILE A 28 -0.30 -8.19 -14.26
C ILE A 28 0.03 -6.78 -14.76
N LYS A 29 1.29 -6.51 -15.12
CA LYS A 29 1.74 -5.21 -15.62
C LYS A 29 0.92 -4.75 -16.84
N GLU A 30 0.81 -5.60 -17.87
CA GLU A 30 0.07 -5.28 -19.10
C GLU A 30 -1.41 -4.99 -18.82
N ASN A 31 -2.04 -5.75 -17.93
CA ASN A 31 -3.44 -5.51 -17.56
C ASN A 31 -3.64 -4.14 -16.89
N PHE A 32 -2.75 -3.75 -15.98
CA PHE A 32 -2.85 -2.45 -15.30
C PHE A 32 -2.51 -1.28 -16.23
N GLU A 33 -1.54 -1.44 -17.12
CA GLU A 33 -1.26 -0.47 -18.19
C GLU A 33 -2.45 -0.30 -19.12
N ASN A 34 -3.14 -1.40 -19.47
CA ASN A 34 -4.37 -1.37 -20.27
C ASN A 34 -5.53 -0.66 -19.54
N LEU A 35 -5.64 -0.77 -18.21
CA LEU A 35 -6.61 0.00 -17.43
C LEU A 35 -6.30 1.50 -17.51
N ASN A 36 -5.03 1.88 -17.33
CA ASN A 36 -4.59 3.27 -17.43
C ASN A 36 -4.81 3.86 -18.83
N ALA A 37 -4.53 3.10 -19.89
CA ALA A 37 -4.79 3.52 -21.28
C ALA A 37 -6.27 3.81 -21.55
N LYS A 38 -7.18 3.19 -20.78
CA LYS A 38 -8.63 3.45 -20.81
C LYS A 38 -9.05 4.62 -19.90
N GLY A 39 -8.09 5.29 -19.25
CA GLY A 39 -8.33 6.43 -18.35
C GLY A 39 -8.84 6.03 -16.97
N ILE A 40 -8.51 4.81 -16.51
CA ILE A 40 -8.82 4.36 -15.15
C ILE A 40 -7.61 4.66 -14.28
N VAL A 41 -7.83 5.30 -13.12
CA VAL A 41 -6.76 5.48 -12.12
C VAL A 41 -6.81 4.30 -11.16
N VAL A 42 -5.70 3.58 -11.02
CA VAL A 42 -5.62 2.44 -10.10
C VAL A 42 -4.86 2.83 -8.84
N ILE A 43 -5.46 2.54 -7.69
CA ILE A 43 -4.91 2.80 -6.36
C ILE A 43 -4.80 1.48 -5.61
N THR A 44 -3.67 1.22 -4.96
CA THR A 44 -3.44 -0.03 -4.22
C THR A 44 -2.77 0.20 -2.86
N SER A 45 -2.91 -0.77 -1.96
CA SER A 45 -2.25 -0.74 -0.65
C SER A 45 -0.80 -1.22 -0.74
N SER A 46 0.09 -0.58 0.04
CA SER A 46 1.50 -0.96 0.10
C SER A 46 1.73 -2.32 0.78
N GLY A 47 0.79 -2.78 1.62
CA GLY A 47 0.93 -3.99 2.44
C GLY A 47 1.34 -3.68 3.88
N ASN A 48 1.23 -4.68 4.75
CA ASN A 48 1.27 -4.53 6.21
C ASN A 48 2.36 -5.37 6.90
N ASN A 49 3.48 -5.63 6.21
CA ASN A 49 4.56 -6.50 6.70
C ASN A 49 5.85 -5.74 7.06
N ALA A 50 5.82 -4.41 7.09
CA ALA A 50 7.00 -3.58 7.34
C ALA A 50 8.17 -3.87 6.37
N ASN A 51 7.87 -4.28 5.13
CA ASN A 51 8.88 -4.66 4.13
C ASN A 51 9.05 -3.54 3.09
N ASN A 52 10.22 -3.53 2.42
CA ASN A 52 10.41 -2.71 1.23
C ASN A 52 9.56 -3.27 0.07
N ILE A 53 8.94 -2.42 -0.75
CA ILE A 53 8.17 -2.82 -1.95
C ILE A 53 9.04 -3.58 -2.95
N ILE A 54 10.32 -3.22 -3.03
CA ILE A 54 11.34 -3.95 -3.78
C ILE A 54 12.34 -4.47 -2.77
N THR A 55 12.47 -5.79 -2.67
CA THR A 55 13.35 -6.43 -1.69
C THR A 55 14.17 -7.53 -2.34
N GLU A 56 15.23 -7.95 -1.68
CA GLU A 56 16.02 -9.12 -2.07
C GLU A 56 15.95 -10.17 -0.96
N TYR A 57 15.79 -11.43 -1.35
CA TYR A 57 15.81 -12.55 -0.42
C TYR A 57 16.47 -13.75 -1.09
N LYS A 58 17.48 -14.33 -0.43
CA LYS A 58 18.26 -15.46 -0.96
C LYS A 58 18.82 -15.19 -2.37
N ASN A 59 19.33 -13.98 -2.62
CA ASN A 59 19.87 -13.52 -3.92
C ASN A 59 18.83 -13.48 -5.06
N GLU A 60 17.53 -13.49 -4.75
CA GLU A 60 16.45 -13.29 -5.71
C GLU A 60 15.76 -11.95 -5.43
N LYS A 61 15.41 -11.22 -6.49
CA LYS A 61 14.70 -9.95 -6.36
C LYS A 61 13.20 -10.20 -6.28
N TYR A 62 12.54 -9.57 -5.32
CA TYR A 62 11.10 -9.62 -5.17
C TYR A 62 10.49 -8.24 -5.31
N ILE A 63 9.33 -8.18 -5.97
CA ILE A 63 8.52 -6.96 -6.08
C ILE A 63 7.12 -7.23 -5.55
N ARG A 64 6.57 -6.28 -4.80
CA ARG A 64 5.19 -6.38 -4.33
C ARG A 64 4.22 -5.83 -5.37
N LEU A 65 3.41 -6.71 -5.97
CA LEU A 65 2.41 -6.32 -6.95
C LEU A 65 1.02 -6.19 -6.32
N PRO A 66 0.19 -5.22 -6.79
CA PRO A 66 0.47 -4.31 -7.91
C PRO A 66 1.26 -3.05 -7.51
N CYS A 67 1.51 -2.81 -6.22
CA CYS A 67 2.15 -1.58 -5.70
C CYS A 67 3.47 -1.19 -6.38
N ALA A 68 4.28 -2.14 -6.84
CA ALA A 68 5.56 -1.87 -7.50
C ALA A 68 5.43 -1.35 -8.95
N LEU A 69 4.23 -1.36 -9.55
CA LEU A 69 4.01 -0.91 -10.92
C LEU A 69 3.94 0.62 -11.00
N ASP A 70 4.60 1.21 -12.00
CA ASP A 70 4.52 2.66 -12.24
C ASP A 70 3.13 3.13 -12.71
N SER A 71 2.30 2.18 -13.17
CA SER A 71 0.91 2.41 -13.57
C SER A 71 -0.06 2.50 -12.39
N VAL A 72 0.38 2.34 -11.14
CA VAL A 72 -0.51 2.43 -9.97
C VAL A 72 -0.06 3.51 -9.00
N ILE A 73 -1.03 4.03 -8.24
CA ILE A 73 -0.76 4.82 -7.05
C ILE A 73 -0.72 3.85 -5.87
N CYS A 74 0.47 3.60 -5.33
CA CYS A 74 0.64 2.82 -4.13
C CYS A 74 0.54 3.68 -2.86
N VAL A 75 -0.32 3.24 -1.94
CA VAL A 75 -0.68 3.96 -0.71
C VAL A 75 -0.15 3.21 0.51
N GLY A 76 0.75 3.85 1.25
CA GLY A 76 1.18 3.40 2.57
C GLY A 76 0.31 3.94 3.70
N SER A 77 0.56 3.46 4.91
CA SER A 77 -0.17 3.86 6.11
C SER A 77 0.66 4.80 7.00
N ILE A 78 0.02 5.85 7.52
CA ILE A 78 0.53 6.61 8.68
C ILE A 78 -0.08 6.08 9.98
N ASP A 79 0.64 6.27 11.09
CA ASP A 79 0.10 6.11 12.44
C ASP A 79 -0.78 7.31 12.77
N ASN A 80 -2.08 7.20 12.51
CA ASN A 80 -3.00 8.31 12.66
C ASN A 80 -3.31 8.68 14.12
N TYR A 81 -2.97 7.86 15.11
CA TYR A 81 -3.32 8.12 16.51
C TYR A 81 -2.11 8.38 17.42
N GLY A 82 -0.90 8.05 16.98
CA GLY A 82 0.25 8.01 17.88
C GLY A 82 0.37 6.68 18.61
N TYR A 83 -0.33 5.64 18.17
CA TYR A 83 -0.33 4.35 18.86
C TYR A 83 1.08 3.75 18.95
N TYR A 84 1.92 3.98 17.94
CA TYR A 84 3.27 3.42 17.92
C TYR A 84 4.31 4.35 18.54
N SER A 85 3.95 5.60 18.85
CA SER A 85 4.86 6.59 19.44
C SER A 85 4.53 6.92 20.90
N ASP A 86 3.29 6.69 21.35
CA ASP A 86 2.84 6.91 22.73
C ASP A 86 2.78 5.58 23.50
N PRO A 87 3.70 5.35 24.47
CA PRO A 87 3.72 4.11 25.25
C PRO A 87 2.53 3.95 26.20
N TYR A 88 1.74 5.00 26.42
CA TYR A 88 0.55 4.97 27.27
C TYR A 88 -0.75 4.78 26.47
N LEU A 89 -0.70 4.88 25.14
CA LEU A 89 -1.86 4.72 24.29
C LEU A 89 -2.06 3.24 23.94
N THR A 90 -3.15 2.65 24.44
CA THR A 90 -3.51 1.27 24.09
C THR A 90 -4.12 1.22 22.68
N LEU A 91 -4.05 0.06 22.02
CA LEU A 91 -4.67 -0.13 20.71
C LEU A 91 -6.18 0.13 20.75
N GLY A 92 -6.84 -0.30 21.83
CA GLY A 92 -8.28 -0.04 22.03
C GLY A 92 -8.57 1.45 22.14
N ALA A 93 -7.81 2.18 22.96
CA ALA A 93 -7.96 3.63 23.09
C ALA A 93 -7.67 4.36 21.77
N ALA A 94 -6.63 3.95 21.03
CA ALA A 94 -6.32 4.49 19.71
C ALA A 94 -7.48 4.24 18.73
N MET A 95 -8.05 3.03 18.70
CA MET A 95 -9.18 2.69 17.83
C MET A 95 -10.48 3.44 18.21
N ASP A 96 -10.63 3.88 19.44
CA ASP A 96 -11.78 4.69 19.89
C ASP A 96 -11.62 6.20 19.60
N MET A 97 -10.43 6.64 19.20
CA MET A 97 -10.21 8.05 18.84
C MET A 97 -10.99 8.42 17.57
N LYS A 98 -11.72 9.55 17.65
CA LYS A 98 -12.51 10.09 16.53
C LYS A 98 -11.71 11.00 15.59
N TYR A 99 -10.53 11.43 16.02
CA TYR A 99 -9.72 12.40 15.31
C TYR A 99 -8.29 11.88 15.16
N MET A 100 -7.71 12.13 14.00
CA MET A 100 -6.28 11.90 13.77
C MET A 100 -5.48 12.88 14.63
N ASN A 101 -4.37 12.42 15.21
CA ASN A 101 -3.41 13.29 15.86
C ASN A 101 -2.57 14.00 14.77
N PRO A 102 -2.75 15.32 14.54
CA PRO A 102 -2.03 16.02 13.49
C PRO A 102 -0.53 16.19 13.79
N ASN A 103 -0.08 15.87 15.00
CA ASN A 103 1.35 15.87 15.31
C ASN A 103 2.03 14.55 14.94
N ASN A 104 1.26 13.51 14.59
CA ASN A 104 1.79 12.20 14.25
C ASN A 104 1.62 11.90 12.75
N TYR A 105 2.42 12.56 11.94
CA TYR A 105 2.58 12.27 10.50
C TYR A 105 3.78 11.34 10.27
N SER A 106 3.78 10.20 10.95
CA SER A 106 4.82 9.18 10.81
C SER A 106 4.26 7.95 10.10
N ARG A 107 5.08 7.29 9.27
CA ARG A 107 4.71 6.02 8.64
C ARG A 107 4.41 5.00 9.76
N ALA A 108 3.27 4.31 9.67
CA ALA A 108 2.94 3.24 10.58
C ALA A 108 3.99 2.12 10.47
N PRO A 109 4.49 1.55 11.59
CA PRO A 109 5.54 0.54 11.55
C PRO A 109 5.22 -0.66 10.66
N PHE A 110 3.95 -1.09 10.62
CA PHE A 110 3.49 -2.18 9.76
C PHE A 110 3.44 -1.82 8.27
N SER A 111 3.33 -0.54 7.90
CA SER A 111 3.21 -0.14 6.50
C SER A 111 4.45 -0.54 5.72
N ASN A 112 4.31 -1.27 4.63
CA ASN A 112 5.42 -1.42 3.69
C ASN A 112 5.85 -0.04 3.15
N TYR A 113 7.11 0.04 2.72
CA TYR A 113 7.81 1.29 2.38
C TYR A 113 8.70 1.14 1.14
N GLY A 114 9.29 2.24 0.68
CA GLY A 114 10.24 2.25 -0.45
C GLY A 114 9.83 3.25 -1.52
N GLU A 115 10.66 3.38 -2.55
CA GLU A 115 10.52 4.37 -3.62
C GLU A 115 9.21 4.26 -4.43
N LYS A 116 8.57 3.09 -4.39
CA LYS A 116 7.31 2.83 -5.10
C LYS A 116 6.07 3.25 -4.31
N VAL A 117 6.20 3.63 -3.04
CA VAL A 117 5.07 4.19 -2.27
C VAL A 117 4.90 5.66 -2.65
N ASN A 118 3.79 6.01 -3.27
CA ASN A 118 3.56 7.37 -3.78
C ASN A 118 3.01 8.33 -2.72
N ILE A 119 2.10 7.83 -1.88
CA ILE A 119 1.42 8.63 -0.86
C ILE A 119 1.19 7.80 0.42
N LEU A 120 1.01 8.50 1.54
CA LEU A 120 0.62 7.88 2.81
C LEU A 120 -0.76 8.39 3.24
N ALA A 121 -1.57 7.51 3.84
CA ALA A 121 -2.90 7.83 4.35
C ALA A 121 -3.13 7.20 5.74
N PRO A 122 -4.09 7.68 6.54
CA PRO A 122 -4.45 7.05 7.82
C PRO A 122 -4.75 5.55 7.68
N GLY A 123 -4.02 4.69 8.41
CA GLY A 123 -4.07 3.24 8.23
C GLY A 123 -4.77 2.46 9.35
N LEU A 124 -5.02 3.08 10.50
CA LEU A 124 -5.75 2.45 11.61
C LEU A 124 -7.18 3.00 11.63
N ARG A 125 -8.16 2.11 11.41
CA ARG A 125 -9.59 2.41 11.58
C ARG A 125 -10.18 1.44 12.59
N ARG A 126 -11.13 1.93 13.39
CA ARG A 126 -12.06 1.10 14.17
C ARG A 126 -12.80 0.13 13.24
N TYR A 127 -12.74 -1.16 13.55
CA TYR A 127 -13.63 -2.15 12.97
C TYR A 127 -14.87 -2.20 13.86
N ASP A 128 -15.93 -1.50 13.47
CA ASP A 128 -17.25 -1.71 14.09
C ASP A 128 -17.87 -2.94 13.41
N PRO A 129 -18.04 -4.07 14.13
CA PRO A 129 -18.71 -5.26 13.60
C PRO A 129 -20.20 -5.01 13.35
#